data_AF-A0A0V0TE85-F1
#
_entry.id   AF-A0A0V0TE85-F1
#
_cell.length_a   1.000
_cell.length_b   1.000
_cell.length_c   1.000
_cell.angle_alpha   90.00
_cell.angle_beta   90.00
_cell.angle_gamma   90.00
#
_symmetry.space_group_name_H-M   'P 1'
#
loop_
_entity.id
_entity.type
_entity.pdbx_description
1 polymer ?
#
loop_
_entity_poly.entity_id
_entity_poly.type
_entity_poly.pdbx_seq_one_letter_code
_entity_poly.pdbx_strand_id
1 'polypeptide(L)'
;LPDPDVPEPDTDSEDEFSRLSHVSKNSGDSEEASDKGDASIHAEKKSYIFSRRPFKPETAAFTESDMEVLPVLRPIEYFGKYFTPQLLPQISFETNRNATQCSYSNLAATEAEIEVLIGMLIKTGIFALPQYRMLWAHSLRVDSVADCMSRNRYEAL
;
A
#
# COMPACT_ATOMS: atom_id res chain seq x y z
N LEU A 1 -45.76 37.43 -11.75
CA LEU A 1 -44.54 37.61 -12.56
C LEU A 1 -43.45 36.76 -11.91
N PRO A 2 -43.17 35.56 -12.44
CA PRO A 2 -41.90 34.89 -12.19
C PRO A 2 -40.83 35.49 -13.13
N ASP A 3 -39.61 35.65 -12.62
CA ASP A 3 -38.42 35.88 -13.46
C ASP A 3 -37.70 34.53 -13.73
N PRO A 4 -36.92 34.41 -14.82
CA PRO A 4 -36.48 33.11 -15.34
C PRO A 4 -35.07 32.68 -14.91
N ASP A 5 -34.81 31.39 -15.13
CA ASP A 5 -33.56 30.76 -15.57
C ASP A 5 -32.20 31.40 -15.19
N VAL A 6 -31.53 30.80 -14.21
CA VAL A 6 -30.06 30.79 -14.10
C VAL A 6 -29.61 29.33 -13.94
N PRO A 7 -28.60 28.83 -14.68
CA PRO A 7 -28.50 27.38 -14.96
C PRO A 7 -27.78 26.56 -13.90
N GLU A 8 -28.05 25.25 -13.91
CA GLU A 8 -27.17 24.23 -13.33
C GLU A 8 -25.90 24.10 -14.21
N PRO A 9 -24.70 23.98 -13.62
CA PRO A 9 -23.48 23.68 -14.36
C PRO A 9 -23.35 22.17 -14.59
N ASP A 10 -23.64 21.72 -15.81
CA ASP A 10 -23.35 20.37 -16.28
C ASP A 10 -21.84 20.04 -16.26
N THR A 11 -21.55 18.74 -16.24
CA THR A 11 -20.20 18.16 -16.22
C THR A 11 -19.39 18.42 -17.50
N ASP A 12 -18.08 18.69 -17.38
CA ASP A 12 -17.04 17.76 -17.87
C ASP A 12 -15.62 18.09 -17.33
N SER A 13 -14.73 17.09 -17.27
CA SER A 13 -13.24 17.16 -17.31
C SER A 13 -12.56 15.95 -16.63
N GLU A 14 -12.94 14.71 -16.96
CA GLU A 14 -12.17 13.49 -16.60
C GLU A 14 -11.42 12.88 -17.82
N ASP A 15 -10.43 13.56 -18.42
CA ASP A 15 -9.48 12.89 -19.34
C ASP A 15 -8.17 13.67 -19.66
N GLU A 16 -7.15 13.62 -18.80
CA GLU A 16 -5.82 14.25 -19.07
C GLU A 16 -4.61 13.45 -18.50
N PHE A 17 -4.68 12.10 -18.43
CA PHE A 17 -3.49 11.27 -18.10
C PHE A 17 -3.29 10.02 -18.97
N SER A 18 -4.14 9.80 -19.98
CA SER A 18 -4.12 8.60 -20.84
C SER A 18 -3.18 8.68 -22.05
N ARG A 19 -2.34 9.72 -22.16
CA ARG A 19 -1.68 10.14 -23.43
C ARG A 19 -0.17 9.90 -23.57
N LEU A 20 0.47 9.14 -22.67
CA LEU A 20 1.94 9.03 -22.62
C LEU A 20 2.54 7.65 -22.98
N SER A 21 1.76 6.71 -23.54
CA SER A 21 2.20 5.33 -23.81
C SER A 21 2.51 5.00 -25.30
N HIS A 22 2.30 5.92 -26.25
CA HIS A 22 2.28 5.59 -27.69
C HIS A 22 3.00 6.56 -28.65
N VAL A 23 4.33 6.68 -28.56
CA VAL A 23 5.21 6.92 -29.74
C VAL A 23 6.57 6.24 -29.55
N SER A 24 6.94 5.32 -30.45
CA SER A 24 8.23 5.33 -31.20
C SER A 24 8.48 3.99 -31.93
N LYS A 25 8.44 4.02 -33.29
CA LYS A 25 8.84 2.95 -34.24
C LYS A 25 9.01 3.55 -35.65
N ASN A 26 9.90 3.09 -36.55
CA ASN A 26 11.10 2.26 -36.38
C ASN A 26 12.35 3.21 -36.45
N SER A 27 13.31 3.21 -37.39
CA SER A 27 13.73 2.35 -38.53
C SER A 27 15.13 2.79 -39.00
N GLY A 28 15.94 1.89 -39.57
CA GLY A 28 17.31 2.17 -40.04
C GLY A 28 18.35 1.48 -39.13
N ASP A 29 18.69 0.21 -39.27
CA ASP A 29 19.18 -0.58 -40.44
C ASP A 29 20.71 -0.52 -40.62
N SER A 30 21.33 -1.70 -40.57
CA SER A 30 22.76 -2.01 -40.73
C SER A 30 22.93 -3.52 -40.53
N GLU A 31 23.13 -4.28 -41.60
CA GLU A 31 23.39 -5.72 -41.50
C GLU A 31 24.85 -6.00 -41.08
N GLU A 32 25.06 -6.89 -40.12
CA GLU A 32 26.29 -7.70 -40.06
C GLU A 32 25.95 -9.10 -39.53
N ALA A 33 26.38 -10.14 -40.26
CA ALA A 33 25.96 -11.51 -40.00
C ALA A 33 26.86 -12.22 -38.98
N SER A 34 26.26 -12.83 -37.97
CA SER A 34 26.92 -13.80 -37.09
C SER A 34 26.06 -15.05 -36.95
N ASP A 35 26.66 -16.20 -37.21
CA ASP A 35 25.99 -17.51 -37.34
C ASP A 35 25.94 -18.25 -35.99
N LYS A 36 24.88 -19.05 -35.81
CA LYS A 36 24.61 -20.03 -34.73
C LYS A 36 24.38 -19.45 -33.33
N GLY A 37 23.17 -19.66 -32.80
CA GLY A 37 22.90 -19.34 -31.39
C GLY A 37 21.49 -19.60 -30.85
N ASP A 38 20.48 -19.94 -31.67
CA ASP A 38 19.12 -20.22 -31.16
C ASP A 38 19.03 -21.58 -30.46
N ALA A 39 19.66 -21.65 -29.29
CA ALA A 39 19.33 -22.62 -28.27
C ALA A 39 18.01 -22.20 -27.61
N SER A 40 16.90 -22.43 -28.31
CA SER A 40 15.55 -22.36 -27.72
C SER A 40 15.49 -23.33 -26.56
N ILE A 41 15.73 -22.82 -25.34
CA ILE A 41 15.57 -23.58 -24.11
C ILE A 41 14.06 -23.75 -23.88
N HIS A 42 13.50 -24.75 -24.54
CA HIS A 42 12.20 -25.34 -24.23
C HIS A 42 12.27 -26.00 -22.84
N ALA A 43 12.37 -25.17 -21.81
CA ALA A 43 12.22 -25.57 -20.43
C ALA A 43 10.80 -26.10 -20.24
N GLU A 44 10.65 -27.42 -20.24
CA GLU A 44 9.37 -28.10 -20.08
C GLU A 44 8.67 -27.59 -18.81
N LYS A 45 7.56 -26.86 -19.00
CA LYS A 45 6.78 -26.31 -17.90
C LYS A 45 6.11 -27.46 -17.16
N LYS A 46 6.73 -27.89 -16.05
CA LYS A 46 6.21 -28.92 -15.15
C LYS A 46 4.74 -28.64 -14.81
N SER A 47 3.85 -29.47 -15.32
CA SER A 47 2.42 -29.37 -15.05
C SER A 47 2.10 -30.05 -13.71
N TYR A 48 1.63 -29.25 -12.74
CA TYR A 48 1.26 -29.75 -11.42
C TYR A 48 -0.24 -30.02 -11.36
N ILE A 49 -0.63 -31.30 -11.31
CA ILE A 49 -2.03 -31.71 -11.12
C ILE A 49 -2.33 -31.78 -9.61
N PHE A 50 -2.95 -30.72 -9.08
CA PHE A 50 -3.39 -30.72 -7.68
C PHE A 50 -4.53 -31.72 -7.49
N SER A 51 -4.24 -32.81 -6.77
CA SER A 51 -5.13 -33.94 -6.58
C SER A 51 -5.29 -34.27 -5.10
N ARG A 52 -6.53 -34.50 -4.65
CA ARG A 52 -6.81 -34.88 -3.26
C ARG A 52 -6.34 -36.33 -3.03
N ARG A 53 -5.25 -36.50 -2.28
CA ARG A 53 -4.85 -37.79 -1.73
C ARG A 53 -5.59 -38.04 -0.41
N PRO A 54 -5.93 -39.29 -0.06
CA PRO A 54 -6.42 -39.62 1.28
C PRO A 54 -5.39 -39.18 2.33
N PHE A 55 -5.82 -38.38 3.30
CA PHE A 55 -4.97 -37.95 4.41
C PHE A 55 -4.63 -39.16 5.29
N LYS A 56 -3.33 -39.42 5.46
CA LYS A 56 -2.82 -40.35 6.46
C LYS A 56 -2.24 -39.51 7.60
N PRO A 57 -2.92 -39.38 8.75
CA PRO A 57 -2.33 -38.74 9.91
C PRO A 57 -1.12 -39.53 10.37
N GLU A 58 0.03 -38.86 10.47
CA GLU A 58 1.19 -39.38 11.18
C GLU A 58 1.00 -39.04 12.66
N THR A 59 0.65 -40.04 13.47
CA THR A 59 0.37 -39.87 14.90
C THR A 59 1.67 -39.72 15.68
N ALA A 60 2.33 -38.57 15.54
CA ALA A 60 3.31 -38.11 16.51
C ALA A 60 2.60 -37.91 17.86
N ALA A 61 3.21 -38.38 18.94
CA ALA A 61 2.79 -37.98 20.27
C ALA A 61 3.05 -36.48 20.44
N PHE A 62 2.09 -35.74 21.00
CA PHE A 62 2.33 -34.36 21.41
C PHE A 62 3.21 -34.39 22.66
N THR A 63 4.52 -34.21 22.46
CA THR A 63 5.44 -33.92 23.55
C THR A 63 5.21 -32.47 23.96
N GLU A 64 4.43 -32.27 25.02
CA GLU A 64 4.32 -30.96 25.65
C GLU A 64 5.71 -30.53 26.13
N SER A 65 6.18 -29.38 25.65
CA SER A 65 7.43 -28.79 26.11
C SER A 65 7.13 -27.97 27.34
N ASP A 66 7.94 -28.11 28.40
CA ASP A 66 7.90 -27.29 29.62
C ASP A 66 8.34 -25.83 29.39
N MET A 67 7.85 -25.22 28.31
CA MET A 67 8.15 -23.85 27.92
C MET A 67 7.24 -22.90 28.71
N GLU A 68 7.84 -22.08 29.58
CA GLU A 68 7.09 -21.15 30.43
C GLU A 68 6.15 -20.28 29.58
N VAL A 69 4.84 -20.42 29.83
CA VAL A 69 3.80 -19.67 29.11
C VAL A 69 3.87 -18.21 29.54
N LEU A 70 4.60 -17.41 28.76
CA LEU A 70 4.69 -15.97 28.97
C LEU A 70 3.28 -15.34 29.01
N PRO A 71 3.03 -14.39 29.94
CA PRO A 71 1.71 -13.78 30.08
C PRO A 71 1.30 -13.07 28.78
N VAL A 72 0.03 -13.24 28.40
CA VAL A 72 -0.56 -12.57 27.23
C VAL A 72 -0.54 -11.06 27.47
N LEU A 73 0.12 -10.34 26.56
CA LEU A 73 0.28 -8.89 26.65
C LEU A 73 -0.96 -8.17 26.10
N ARG A 74 -1.10 -6.88 26.40
CA ARG A 74 -2.11 -6.03 25.77
C ARG A 74 -1.70 -5.70 24.32
N PRO A 75 -2.64 -5.40 23.40
CA PRO A 75 -2.31 -5.10 22.00
C PRO A 75 -1.25 -3.99 21.82
N ILE A 76 -1.27 -2.95 22.66
CA ILE A 76 -0.29 -1.86 22.65
C ILE A 76 1.12 -2.29 23.10
N GLU A 77 1.21 -3.32 23.95
CA GLU A 77 2.50 -3.89 24.41
C GLU A 77 3.11 -4.82 23.36
N TYR A 78 2.29 -5.45 22.52
CA TYR A 78 2.77 -6.10 21.30
C TYR A 78 3.24 -5.07 20.26
N PHE A 79 2.52 -3.96 20.08
CA PHE A 79 2.93 -2.88 19.18
C PHE A 79 4.32 -2.34 19.53
N GLY A 80 4.56 -2.02 20.81
CA GLY A 80 5.86 -1.53 21.31
C GLY A 80 7.04 -2.51 21.19
N LYS A 81 6.82 -3.79 20.85
CA LYS A 81 7.90 -4.74 20.51
C LYS A 81 8.42 -4.60 19.08
N TYR A 82 7.60 -4.05 18.18
CA TYR A 82 7.96 -3.86 16.76
C TYR A 82 8.24 -2.38 16.46
N PHE A 83 7.41 -1.48 16.99
CA PHE A 83 7.58 -0.03 16.92
C PHE A 83 8.25 0.44 18.21
N THR A 84 9.58 0.37 18.25
CA THR A 84 10.34 0.79 19.43
C THR A 84 10.32 2.32 19.59
N PRO A 85 10.54 2.85 20.80
CA PRO A 85 10.57 4.30 21.04
C PRO A 85 11.65 5.06 20.24
N GLN A 86 12.64 4.36 19.69
CA GLN A 86 13.68 4.95 18.83
C GLN A 86 13.26 5.00 17.35
N LEU A 87 12.36 4.12 16.91
CA LEU A 87 11.96 3.99 15.51
C LEU A 87 11.09 5.16 15.03
N LEU A 88 10.15 5.63 15.87
CA LEU A 88 9.28 6.77 15.53
C LEU A 88 10.07 8.07 15.27
N PRO A 89 11.06 8.45 16.11
CA PRO A 89 12.02 9.52 15.79
C PRO A 89 12.74 9.33 14.44
N GLN A 90 13.19 8.11 14.12
CA GLN A 90 13.92 7.85 12.87
C GLN A 90 13.02 7.97 11.63
N ILE A 91 11.79 7.45 11.68
CA ILE A 91 10.81 7.62 10.61
C ILE A 91 10.48 9.10 10.43
N SER A 92 10.17 9.80 11.52
CA SER A 92 9.93 11.26 11.51
C SER A 92 11.08 12.04 10.85
N PHE A 93 12.32 11.74 11.24
CA PHE A 93 13.51 12.38 10.68
C PHE A 93 13.66 12.12 9.17
N GLU A 94 13.56 10.88 8.71
CA GLU A 94 13.73 10.56 7.29
C GLU A 94 12.54 11.01 6.42
N THR A 95 11.30 11.01 6.92
CA THR A 95 10.14 11.60 6.24
C THR A 95 10.36 13.11 6.00
N ASN A 96 10.79 13.85 7.03
CA ASN A 96 11.12 15.28 6.91
C ASN A 96 12.29 15.52 5.95
N ARG A 97 13.35 14.71 6.05
CA ARG A 97 14.52 14.79 5.17
C ARG A 97 14.13 14.54 3.70
N ASN A 98 13.34 13.49 3.43
CA ASN A 98 12.80 13.21 2.10
C ASN A 98 11.93 14.36 1.57
N ALA A 99 11.05 14.93 2.40
CA ALA A 99 10.21 16.05 1.99
C ALA A 99 11.03 17.29 1.56
N THR A 100 12.11 17.63 2.29
CA THR A 100 13.01 18.72 1.86
C THR A 100 13.73 18.42 0.54
N GLN A 101 14.04 17.15 0.26
CA GLN A 101 14.65 16.73 -1.02
C GLN A 101 13.66 16.74 -2.18
N CYS A 102 12.39 16.38 -1.93
CA CYS A 102 11.31 16.41 -2.92
C CYS A 102 10.64 17.79 -3.09
N SER A 103 11.26 18.87 -2.58
CA SER A 103 10.74 20.25 -2.58
C SER A 103 9.43 20.48 -1.80
N TYR A 104 8.98 19.52 -1.00
CA TYR A 104 7.87 19.67 -0.03
C TYR A 104 8.39 20.31 1.28
N SER A 105 9.04 21.47 1.17
CA SER A 105 9.77 22.14 2.26
C SER A 105 8.91 22.56 3.47
N ASN A 106 7.58 22.60 3.32
CA ASN A 106 6.65 22.93 4.40
C ASN A 106 6.23 21.71 5.24
N LEU A 107 6.72 20.50 4.93
CA LEU A 107 6.42 19.32 5.73
C LEU A 107 7.31 19.27 6.99
N ALA A 108 6.66 19.40 8.14
CA ALA A 108 7.22 19.05 9.45
C ALA A 108 6.36 17.94 10.06
N ALA A 109 6.66 16.69 9.75
CA ALA A 109 6.08 15.50 10.40
C ALA A 109 6.62 15.38 11.83
N THR A 110 5.76 15.10 12.80
CA THR A 110 6.14 14.85 14.19
C THR A 110 6.04 13.36 14.55
N GLU A 111 6.76 12.92 15.59
CA GLU A 111 6.75 11.54 16.06
C GLU A 111 5.34 11.04 16.40
N ALA A 112 4.52 11.90 17.02
CA ALA A 112 3.13 11.61 17.34
C ALA A 112 2.25 11.48 16.08
N GLU A 113 2.52 12.24 15.01
CA GLU A 113 1.80 12.09 13.74
C GLU A 113 2.20 10.81 13.01
N ILE A 114 3.46 10.37 13.12
CA ILE A 114 3.91 9.06 12.63
C ILE A 114 3.21 7.93 13.42
N GLU A 115 3.11 8.03 14.75
CA GLU A 115 2.37 7.07 15.57
C GLU A 115 0.88 6.99 15.17
N VAL A 116 0.22 8.15 15.01
CA VAL A 116 -1.17 8.24 14.55
C VAL A 116 -1.32 7.67 13.13
N LEU A 117 -0.40 7.99 12.20
CA LEU A 117 -0.42 7.46 10.84
C LEU A 117 -0.30 5.93 10.81
N ILE A 118 0.61 5.35 11.60
CA ILE A 118 0.75 3.89 11.73
C ILE A 118 -0.53 3.28 12.32
N GLY A 119 -1.10 3.89 13.35
CA GLY A 119 -2.38 3.48 13.93
C GLY A 119 -3.53 3.52 12.91
N MET A 120 -3.58 4.56 12.08
CA MET A 120 -4.53 4.69 10.97
C MET A 120 -4.31 3.59 9.91
N LEU A 121 -3.08 3.32 9.49
CA LEU A 121 -2.77 2.26 8.51
C LEU A 121 -3.17 0.86 9.02
N ILE A 122 -2.92 0.56 10.30
CA ILE A 122 -3.39 -0.69 10.93
C ILE A 122 -4.91 -0.75 10.96
N LYS A 123 -5.58 0.38 11.29
CA LYS A 123 -7.04 0.48 11.36
C LYS A 123 -7.72 0.36 9.99
N THR A 124 -7.16 0.94 8.94
CA THR A 124 -7.71 0.92 7.57
C THR A 124 -7.50 -0.43 6.87
N GLY A 125 -6.43 -1.15 7.20
CA GLY A 125 -6.20 -2.54 6.78
C GLY A 125 -7.33 -3.51 7.16
N ILE A 126 -8.16 -3.17 8.15
CA ILE A 126 -9.36 -3.93 8.53
C ILE A 126 -10.53 -3.69 7.56
N PHE A 127 -10.63 -2.49 6.96
CA PHE A 127 -11.80 -2.04 6.19
C PHE A 127 -11.60 -2.03 4.68
N ALA A 128 -10.37 -2.18 4.19
CA ALA A 128 -10.04 -2.54 2.80
C ALA A 128 -10.82 -1.80 1.69
N LEU A 129 -10.99 -0.48 1.85
CA LEU A 129 -11.67 0.36 0.85
C LEU A 129 -10.81 0.50 -0.43
N PRO A 130 -11.41 0.50 -1.63
CA PRO A 130 -10.65 0.55 -2.90
C PRO A 130 -9.91 1.87 -3.14
N GLN A 131 -10.28 2.94 -2.43
CA GLN A 131 -9.56 4.23 -2.42
C GLN A 131 -9.52 4.79 -1.00
N TYR A 132 -8.33 5.17 -0.51
CA TYR A 132 -8.17 5.70 0.86
C TYR A 132 -8.99 6.99 1.10
N ARG A 133 -9.21 7.82 0.07
CA ARG A 133 -10.00 9.06 0.17
C ARG A 133 -11.44 8.83 0.67
N MET A 134 -11.97 7.63 0.47
CA MET A 134 -13.31 7.23 0.91
C MET A 134 -13.45 7.26 2.44
N LEU A 135 -12.36 7.08 3.20
CA LEU A 135 -12.34 7.10 4.67
C LEU A 135 -12.82 8.44 5.26
N TRP A 136 -12.73 9.54 4.49
CA TRP A 136 -13.25 10.87 4.86
C TRP A 136 -14.55 11.24 4.13
N ALA A 137 -15.04 10.43 3.19
CA ALA A 137 -16.24 10.70 2.40
C ALA A 137 -17.51 10.33 3.17
N HIS A 138 -18.54 11.18 3.12
CA HIS A 138 -19.70 11.10 4.02
C HIS A 138 -20.42 9.73 4.07
N SER A 139 -20.47 9.00 2.95
CA SER A 139 -21.15 7.69 2.86
C SER A 139 -20.36 6.50 3.39
N LEU A 140 -19.03 6.61 3.50
CA LEU A 140 -18.12 5.52 3.87
C LEU A 140 -17.03 5.99 4.86
N ARG A 141 -17.35 7.04 5.62
CA ARG A 141 -16.46 7.64 6.62
C ARG A 141 -16.14 6.63 7.72
N VAL A 142 -14.88 6.58 8.12
CA VAL A 142 -14.43 5.82 9.29
C VAL A 142 -13.96 6.81 10.34
N ASP A 143 -14.85 7.22 11.25
CA ASP A 143 -14.60 8.31 12.20
C ASP A 143 -13.31 8.11 13.02
N SER A 144 -13.08 6.89 13.52
CA SER A 144 -11.84 6.46 14.20
C SER A 144 -10.53 6.52 13.38
N VAL A 145 -10.59 7.02 12.15
CA VAL A 145 -9.46 7.34 11.27
C VAL A 145 -9.56 8.80 10.83
N ALA A 146 -10.74 9.23 10.40
CA ALA A 146 -10.99 10.54 9.82
C ALA A 146 -11.13 11.70 10.84
N ASP A 147 -11.23 11.39 12.14
CA ASP A 147 -11.12 12.33 13.25
C ASP A 147 -9.67 12.48 13.73
N CYS A 148 -8.84 11.44 13.55
CA CYS A 148 -7.45 11.40 14.01
C CYS A 148 -6.51 12.29 13.17
N MET A 149 -6.79 12.42 11.87
CA MET A 149 -6.01 13.25 10.95
C MET A 149 -6.87 13.70 9.76
N SER A 150 -6.61 14.91 9.25
CA SER A 150 -7.30 15.39 8.04
C SER A 150 -6.76 14.68 6.80
N ARG A 151 -7.63 14.46 5.79
CA ARG A 151 -7.26 13.83 4.51
C ARG A 151 -6.03 14.49 3.88
N ASN A 152 -5.99 15.83 3.85
CA ASN A 152 -4.90 16.58 3.23
C ASN A 152 -3.58 16.48 4.02
N ARG A 153 -3.61 16.17 5.32
CA ARG A 153 -2.39 15.89 6.12
C ARG A 153 -1.93 14.44 5.92
N TYR A 154 -2.86 13.50 5.85
CA TYR A 154 -2.58 12.09 5.49
C TYR A 154 -2.01 11.96 4.08
N GLU A 155 -2.48 12.75 3.11
CA GLU A 155 -1.94 12.80 1.74
C GLU A 155 -0.57 13.50 1.62
N ALA A 156 -0.04 14.05 2.72
CA ALA A 156 1.23 14.78 2.74
C ALA A 156 2.34 14.07 3.55
N LEU A 157 2.05 12.93 4.19
CA LEU A 157 2.97 12.16 5.04
C LEU A 157 3.38 10.83 4.39
#